data_AF-A0A077QYG0-F1
#
_entry.id   AF-A0A077QYG0-F1
#
_cell.length_a   1.000
_cell.length_b   1.000
_cell.length_c   1.000
_cell.angle_alpha   90.00
_cell.angle_beta   90.00
_cell.angle_gamma   90.00
#
_symmetry.space_group_name_H-M   'P 1'
#
loop_
_entity.id
_entity.type
_entity.pdbx_description
1 polymer ?
#
loop_
_entity_poly.entity_id
_entity_poly.type
_entity_poly.pdbx_seq_one_letter_code
_entity_poly.pdbx_strand_id
1 'polypeptide(L)'
;MTDSAIEFGHQLPDQLPTIAAALSAQLSLESDVASFLAERAALERDYAAKLQSLVRKYREKKAKRDQDISVGPTPTIEWKHAQSTLATHITELYSTHDASAADHSTLAASLDCLSSKMIASTKLRDDLRK
;
A
#
# COMPACT_ATOMS: atom_id res chain seq x y z
N MET A 1 30.26 7.12 64.38
CA MET A 1 29.44 7.84 63.38
C MET A 1 30.40 8.54 62.44
N THR A 2 30.80 7.84 61.39
CA THR A 2 31.62 8.41 60.31
C THR A 2 30.68 8.71 59.17
N ASP A 3 30.35 9.99 59.03
CA ASP A 3 29.72 10.56 57.85
C ASP A 3 30.50 10.06 56.64
N SER A 4 29.87 9.21 55.82
CA SER A 4 30.40 8.85 54.52
C SER A 4 30.34 10.11 53.68
N ALA A 5 31.50 10.69 53.40
CA ALA A 5 31.63 11.85 52.53
C ALA A 5 30.80 11.60 51.26
N ILE A 6 29.88 12.51 50.97
CA ILE A 6 29.04 12.46 49.77
C ILE A 6 29.99 12.62 48.57
N GLU A 7 30.40 11.49 48.00
CA GLU A 7 31.30 11.46 46.87
C GLU A 7 30.50 11.77 45.61
N PHE A 8 30.54 13.04 45.20
CA PHE A 8 29.90 13.52 43.98
C PHE A 8 30.45 12.74 42.78
N GLY A 9 29.60 11.92 42.16
CA GLY A 9 29.94 11.02 41.05
C GLY A 9 29.46 9.58 41.25
N HIS A 10 29.39 9.08 42.48
CA HIS A 10 28.84 7.74 42.78
C HIS A 10 27.31 7.69 42.83
N GLN A 11 26.65 8.85 42.98
CA GLN A 11 25.19 8.95 43.08
C GLN A 11 24.48 9.03 41.72
N LEU A 12 25.20 9.17 40.61
CA LEU A 12 24.61 9.20 39.26
C LEU A 12 25.19 8.05 38.44
N PRO A 13 24.51 6.89 38.37
CA PRO A 13 24.98 5.75 37.59
C PRO A 13 25.08 6.13 36.11
N ASP A 14 26.18 5.72 35.44
CA ASP A 14 26.36 5.95 34.01
C ASP A 14 25.23 5.29 33.22
N GLN A 15 24.45 6.11 32.52
CA GLN A 15 23.30 5.67 31.74
C GLN A 15 23.61 5.48 30.26
N LEU A 16 24.82 5.85 29.81
CA LEU A 16 25.18 5.77 28.39
C LEU A 16 24.99 4.36 27.81
N PRO A 17 25.41 3.27 28.46
CA PRO A 17 25.21 1.92 27.91
C PRO A 17 23.73 1.55 27.78
N THR A 18 22.93 1.91 28.77
CA THR A 18 21.48 1.65 28.79
C THR A 18 20.76 2.43 27.68
N ILE A 19 21.11 3.71 27.52
CA ILE A 19 20.54 4.58 26.49
C ILE A 19 20.96 4.08 25.09
N ALA A 20 22.23 3.71 24.92
CA ALA A 20 22.72 3.16 23.66
C ALA A 20 21.99 1.86 23.28
N ALA A 21 21.82 0.94 24.23
CA ALA A 21 21.08 -0.30 24.00
C ALA A 21 19.61 -0.05 23.62
N ALA A 22 18.93 0.86 24.33
CA ALA A 22 17.55 1.23 24.02
C ALA A 22 17.42 1.85 22.62
N LEU A 23 18.36 2.72 22.23
CA LEU A 23 18.37 3.33 20.92
C LEU A 23 18.63 2.29 19.81
N SER A 24 19.56 1.36 20.02
CA SER A 24 19.80 0.26 19.07
C SER A 24 18.56 -0.60 18.85
N ALA A 25 17.80 -0.90 19.91
CA ALA A 25 16.54 -1.64 19.79
C ALA A 25 15.48 -0.86 18.98
N GLN A 26 15.36 0.45 19.21
CA GLN A 26 14.44 1.30 18.44
C GLN A 26 14.80 1.38 16.96
N LEU A 27 16.11 1.46 16.65
CA LEU A 27 16.60 1.46 15.27
C LEU A 27 16.35 0.12 14.57
N SER A 28 16.45 -1.00 15.28
CA SER A 28 16.09 -2.32 14.74
C SER A 28 14.61 -2.35 14.36
N LEU A 29 13.73 -1.83 15.24
CA LEU A 29 12.29 -1.75 14.96
C LEU A 29 11.98 -0.89 13.73
N GLU A 30 12.73 0.19 13.49
CA GLU A 30 12.57 1.03 12.29
C GLU A 30 12.80 0.22 11.00
N SER A 31 13.77 -0.71 10.98
CA SER A 31 14.02 -1.60 9.84
C SER A 31 12.86 -2.57 9.60
N ASP A 32 12.27 -3.11 10.67
CA ASP A 32 11.11 -4.00 10.58
C ASP A 32 9.89 -3.27 10.00
N VAL A 33 9.66 -2.02 10.43
CA VAL A 33 8.58 -1.17 9.89
C VAL A 33 8.81 -0.86 8.41
N ALA A 34 10.03 -0.55 8.00
CA ALA A 34 10.34 -0.31 6.59
C ALA A 34 10.04 -1.54 5.73
N SER A 35 10.38 -2.73 6.22
CA SER A 35 10.10 -4.01 5.55
C SER A 35 8.60 -4.27 5.46
N PHE A 36 7.86 -4.06 6.56
CA PHE A 36 6.40 -4.15 6.59
C PHE A 36 5.74 -3.25 5.54
N LEU A 37 6.20 -2.00 5.40
CA LEU A 37 5.64 -1.06 4.42
C LEU A 37 5.87 -1.54 2.98
N ALA A 38 7.03 -2.13 2.67
CA ALA A 38 7.33 -2.68 1.36
C ALA A 38 6.48 -3.93 1.06
N GLU A 39 6.32 -4.83 2.02
CA GLU A 39 5.43 -6.00 1.89
C GLU A 39 3.97 -5.56 1.69
N ARG A 40 3.52 -4.56 2.45
CA ARG A 40 2.18 -3.99 2.27
C ARG A 40 2.01 -3.37 0.89
N ALA A 41 2.99 -2.62 0.40
CA ALA A 41 2.95 -2.05 -0.94
C ALA A 41 2.84 -3.12 -2.05
N ALA A 42 3.53 -4.26 -1.88
CA ALA A 42 3.42 -5.40 -2.79
C ALA A 42 1.99 -5.99 -2.78
N LEU A 43 1.38 -6.17 -1.60
CA LEU A 43 -0.01 -6.64 -1.49
C LEU A 43 -0.99 -5.71 -2.18
N GLU A 44 -0.82 -4.39 -2.04
CA GLU A 44 -1.68 -3.39 -2.68
C GLU A 44 -1.54 -3.43 -4.23
N ARG A 45 -0.33 -3.62 -4.76
CA ARG A 45 -0.10 -3.82 -6.21
C ARG A 45 -0.77 -5.09 -6.73
N ASP A 46 -0.64 -6.19 -6.00
CA ASP A 46 -1.26 -7.45 -6.36
C ASP A 46 -2.78 -7.35 -6.37
N TYR A 47 -3.37 -6.67 -5.38
CA TYR A 47 -4.80 -6.42 -5.32
C TYR A 47 -5.28 -5.58 -6.52
N ALA A 48 -4.60 -4.46 -6.80
CA ALA A 48 -4.90 -3.62 -7.95
C ALA A 48 -4.86 -4.39 -9.28
N ALA A 49 -3.80 -5.19 -9.51
CA ALA A 49 -3.65 -5.98 -10.72
C ALA A 49 -4.74 -7.06 -10.86
N LYS A 50 -5.10 -7.73 -9.76
CA LYS A 50 -6.21 -8.71 -9.74
C LYS A 50 -7.55 -8.04 -10.02
N LEU A 51 -7.78 -6.85 -9.46
CA LEU A 51 -9.01 -6.10 -9.67
C LEU A 51 -9.15 -5.63 -11.12
N GLN A 52 -8.08 -5.08 -11.73
CA GLN A 52 -8.07 -4.71 -13.16
C GLN A 52 -8.35 -5.91 -14.06
N SER A 53 -7.70 -7.04 -13.78
CA SER A 53 -7.90 -8.28 -14.55
C SER A 53 -9.34 -8.79 -14.43
N LEU A 54 -9.94 -8.68 -13.25
CA LEU A 54 -11.34 -9.04 -12.99
C LEU A 54 -12.27 -8.13 -13.80
N VAL A 55 -12.11 -6.81 -13.71
CA VAL A 55 -12.94 -5.84 -14.44
C VAL A 55 -12.86 -6.07 -15.94
N ARG A 56 -11.64 -6.22 -16.50
CA ARG A 56 -11.44 -6.50 -17.93
C ARG A 56 -12.17 -7.76 -18.38
N LYS A 57 -12.01 -8.87 -17.65
CA LYS A 57 -12.68 -10.14 -17.95
C LYS A 57 -14.20 -9.99 -18.03
N TYR A 58 -14.81 -9.23 -17.13
CA TYR A 58 -16.25 -9.05 -17.11
C TYR A 58 -16.76 -8.00 -18.10
N ARG A 59 -15.96 -6.96 -18.42
CA ARG A 59 -16.22 -6.05 -19.55
C ARG A 59 -16.32 -6.82 -20.87
N GLU A 60 -15.38 -7.73 -21.14
CA GLU A 60 -15.40 -8.58 -22.35
C GLU A 60 -16.63 -9.50 -22.39
N LYS A 61 -17.04 -10.06 -21.25
CA LYS A 61 -18.27 -10.86 -21.15
C LYS A 61 -19.54 -10.04 -21.40
N LYS A 62 -19.60 -8.81 -20.89
CA LYS A 62 -20.71 -7.88 -21.10
C LYS A 62 -20.81 -7.51 -22.57
N ALA A 63 -19.70 -7.15 -23.21
CA ALA A 63 -19.66 -6.82 -24.64
C ALA A 63 -20.27 -7.93 -25.53
N LYS A 64 -19.99 -9.20 -25.22
CA LYS A 64 -20.58 -10.35 -25.93
C LYS A 64 -22.10 -10.48 -25.79
N ARG A 65 -22.67 -9.90 -24.74
CA ARG A 65 -24.12 -9.92 -24.46
C ARG A 65 -24.82 -8.62 -24.83
N ASP A 66 -24.09 -7.60 -25.29
CA ASP A 66 -24.68 -6.27 -25.51
C ASP A 66 -25.80 -6.28 -26.54
N GLN A 67 -25.65 -7.04 -27.63
CA GLN A 67 -26.69 -7.21 -28.62
C GLN A 67 -27.92 -7.93 -28.02
N ASP A 68 -27.71 -9.08 -27.37
CA ASP A 68 -28.78 -9.87 -26.76
C ASP A 68 -29.58 -9.08 -25.73
N ILE A 69 -28.91 -8.24 -24.93
CA ILE A 69 -29.55 -7.44 -23.88
C ILE A 69 -30.26 -6.20 -24.48
N SER A 70 -29.82 -5.71 -25.64
CA SER A 70 -30.37 -4.50 -26.27
C SER A 70 -31.54 -4.80 -27.21
N VAL A 71 -31.42 -5.82 -28.07
CA VAL A 71 -32.41 -6.13 -29.13
C VAL A 71 -32.93 -7.57 -29.09
N GLY A 72 -32.48 -8.38 -28.12
CA GLY A 72 -32.85 -9.79 -28.03
C GLY A 72 -32.06 -10.72 -28.96
N PRO A 73 -32.20 -12.04 -28.82
CA PRO A 73 -31.42 -13.05 -29.55
C PRO A 73 -31.79 -13.16 -31.04
N THR A 74 -33.01 -12.74 -31.42
CA THR A 74 -33.49 -12.75 -32.80
C THR A 74 -33.95 -11.34 -33.20
N PRO A 75 -33.02 -10.44 -33.53
CA PRO A 75 -33.34 -9.05 -33.80
C PRO A 75 -34.08 -8.90 -35.14
N THR A 76 -35.23 -8.23 -35.11
CA THR A 76 -36.01 -7.88 -36.32
C THR A 76 -35.52 -6.57 -36.98
N ILE A 77 -34.63 -5.84 -36.30
CA ILE A 77 -34.06 -4.56 -36.73
C ILE A 77 -32.54 -4.59 -36.49
N GLU A 78 -31.76 -4.02 -37.40
CA GLU A 78 -30.30 -3.89 -37.26
C GLU A 78 -29.94 -3.08 -35.99
N TRP A 79 -29.05 -3.65 -35.17
CA TRP A 79 -28.67 -3.03 -33.90
C TRP A 79 -27.65 -1.89 -34.09
N LYS A 80 -28.12 -0.65 -33.99
CA LYS A 80 -27.30 0.56 -34.07
C LYS A 80 -26.66 0.98 -32.73
N HIS A 81 -26.23 0.01 -31.93
CA HIS A 81 -25.48 0.24 -30.67
C HIS A 81 -26.26 1.04 -29.61
N ALA A 82 -27.58 0.92 -29.60
CA ALA A 82 -28.44 1.60 -28.63
C ALA A 82 -28.06 1.17 -27.20
N GLN A 83 -27.65 2.15 -26.37
CA GLN A 83 -27.26 1.92 -24.98
C GLN A 83 -28.52 1.78 -24.11
N SER A 84 -28.64 0.65 -23.42
CA SER A 84 -29.66 0.46 -22.37
C SER A 84 -29.21 1.10 -21.07
N THR A 85 -30.15 1.60 -20.25
CA THR A 85 -29.87 2.09 -18.89
C THR A 85 -29.08 1.09 -18.05
N LEU A 86 -29.38 -0.21 -18.21
CA LEU A 86 -28.62 -1.28 -17.55
C LEU A 86 -27.17 -1.35 -18.05
N ALA A 87 -26.96 -1.22 -19.36
CA ALA A 87 -25.62 -1.23 -19.94
C ALA A 87 -24.78 -0.03 -19.47
N THR A 88 -25.40 1.14 -19.36
CA THR A 88 -24.78 2.34 -18.78
C THR A 88 -24.38 2.11 -17.33
N HIS A 89 -25.31 1.63 -16.50
CA HIS A 89 -25.04 1.39 -15.08
C HIS A 89 -23.93 0.34 -14.85
N ILE A 90 -23.92 -0.75 -15.61
CA ILE A 90 -22.84 -1.76 -15.54
C ILE A 90 -21.49 -1.14 -15.93
N THR A 91 -21.48 -0.25 -16.92
CA THR A 91 -20.25 0.44 -17.36
C THR A 91 -19.71 1.37 -16.29
N GLU A 92 -20.59 2.11 -15.60
CA GLU A 92 -20.24 2.94 -14.45
C GLU A 92 -19.68 2.10 -13.30
N LEU A 93 -20.34 0.98 -12.95
CA LEU A 93 -19.85 0.06 -11.91
C LEU A 93 -18.42 -0.42 -12.20
N TYR A 94 -18.15 -0.83 -13.44
CA TYR A 94 -16.80 -1.22 -13.83
C TYR A 94 -15.82 -0.05 -13.78
N SER A 95 -16.26 1.17 -14.14
CA SER A 95 -15.42 2.37 -14.05
C SER A 95 -15.03 2.70 -12.61
N THR A 96 -15.96 2.53 -11.66
CA THR A 96 -15.68 2.70 -10.23
C THR A 96 -14.62 1.72 -9.73
N HIS A 97 -14.67 0.48 -10.20
CA HIS A 97 -13.66 -0.52 -9.84
C HIS A 97 -12.29 -0.26 -10.51
N ASP A 98 -12.26 0.26 -11.74
CA ASP A 98 -11.01 0.71 -12.36
C ASP A 98 -10.39 1.88 -11.57
N ALA A 99 -11.21 2.84 -11.11
CA ALA A 99 -10.76 3.93 -10.24
C ALA A 99 -10.20 3.39 -8.91
N SER A 100 -10.91 2.46 -8.25
CA SER A 100 -10.43 1.81 -7.04
C SER A 100 -9.08 1.10 -7.26
N ALA A 101 -8.89 0.39 -8.37
CA ALA A 101 -7.61 -0.24 -8.67
C ALA A 101 -6.47 0.79 -8.87
N ALA A 102 -6.76 1.95 -9.45
CA ALA A 102 -5.81 3.04 -9.58
C ALA A 102 -5.46 3.66 -8.21
N ASP A 103 -6.44 3.79 -7.31
CA ASP A 103 -6.22 4.25 -5.94
C ASP A 103 -5.29 3.29 -5.18
N HIS A 104 -5.53 1.97 -5.29
CA HIS A 104 -4.66 0.95 -4.68
C HIS A 104 -3.23 0.99 -5.26
N SER A 105 -3.08 1.23 -6.56
CA SER A 105 -1.76 1.42 -7.19
C SER A 105 -1.04 2.65 -6.65
N THR A 106 -1.78 3.74 -6.42
CA THR A 106 -1.26 5.00 -5.85
C THR A 106 -0.87 4.83 -4.38
N LEU A 107 -1.68 4.11 -3.61
CA LEU A 107 -1.39 3.75 -2.22
C LEU A 107 -0.10 2.92 -2.14
N ALA A 108 0.04 1.90 -3.00
CA ALA A 108 1.25 1.09 -3.06
C ALA A 108 2.51 1.94 -3.33
N ALA A 109 2.46 2.82 -4.33
CA ALA A 109 3.59 3.71 -4.64
C ALA A 109 3.95 4.64 -3.46
N SER A 110 2.94 5.10 -2.71
CA SER A 110 3.15 5.96 -1.54
C SER A 110 3.83 5.19 -0.40
N LEU A 111 3.41 3.93 -0.15
CA LEU A 111 4.01 3.05 0.84
C LEU A 111 5.45 2.66 0.47
N ASP A 112 5.69 2.31 -0.79
CA ASP A 112 7.03 1.99 -1.31
C ASP A 112 7.98 3.20 -1.19
N CYS A 113 7.48 4.40 -1.48
CA CYS A 113 8.23 5.65 -1.31
C CYS A 113 8.59 5.89 0.17
N LEU A 114 7.65 5.68 1.09
CA LEU A 114 7.90 5.82 2.53
C LEU A 114 8.93 4.80 3.01
N SER A 115 8.77 3.53 2.65
CA SER A 115 9.72 2.45 2.96
C SER A 115 11.13 2.80 2.46
N SER A 116 11.24 3.24 1.20
CA SER A 116 12.51 3.61 0.58
C SER A 116 13.19 4.77 1.32
N LYS A 117 12.42 5.79 1.75
CA LYS A 117 12.94 6.91 2.54
C LYS A 117 13.48 6.46 3.90
N MET A 118 12.77 5.57 4.59
CA MET A 118 13.23 5.01 5.87
C MET A 118 14.53 4.21 5.73
N ILE A 119 14.60 3.36 4.69
CA ILE A 119 15.81 2.58 4.39
C ILE A 119 16.99 3.51 4.06
N ALA A 120 16.77 4.54 3.25
CA ALA A 120 17.81 5.51 2.91
C ALA A 120 18.31 6.28 4.14
N SER A 121 17.40 6.71 5.02
CA SER A 121 17.73 7.36 6.29
C SER A 121 18.58 6.45 7.19
N THR A 122 18.22 5.17 7.28
CA THR A 122 18.96 4.17 8.06
C THR A 122 20.38 4.02 7.53
N LYS A 123 20.54 3.83 6.22
CA LYS A 123 21.87 3.71 5.57
C LYS A 123 22.74 4.94 5.80
N LEU A 124 22.18 6.14 5.64
CA LEU A 124 22.90 7.39 5.87
C LEU A 124 23.45 7.47 7.30
N ARG A 125 22.65 7.08 8.30
CA ARG A 125 23.10 7.06 9.71
C ARG A 125 24.19 6.03 9.95
N ASP A 126 24.12 4.87 9.31
CA ASP A 126 25.16 3.84 9.44
C ASP A 126 26.48 4.28 8.80
N ASP A 127 26.43 5.04 7.71
CA ASP A 127 27.63 5.62 7.10
C ASP A 127 28.25 6.72 7.97
N LEU A 128 27.46 7.50 8.70
CA LEU A 128 27.95 8.50 9.66
C LEU A 128 28.60 7.88 10.92
N ARG A 129 28.33 6.60 11.22
CA ARG A 129 28.89 5.87 12.37
C ARG A 129 30.23 5.20 12.08
N LYS A 130 30.61 5.08 10.79
CA LYS A 130 31.90 4.54 10.35
C LYS A 130 32.96 5.63 10.41
#